data_AF-A0A7W9W5K3-F1
#
_entry.id   AF-A0A7W9W5K3-F1
#
_cell.length_a   1.000
_cell.length_b   1.000
_cell.length_c   1.000
_cell.angle_alpha   90.00
_cell.angle_beta   90.00
_cell.angle_gamma   90.00
#
_symmetry.space_group_name_H-M   'P 1'
#
loop_
_entity.id
_entity.type
_entity.pdbx_description
1 polymer ?
#
loop_
_entity_poly.entity_id
_entity_poly.type
_entity_poly.pdbx_seq_one_letter_code
_entity_poly.pdbx_strand_id
1 'polypeptide(L)'
;MLLAPLFLLSVAAQAPTGPPRWFPESTGGQAIPAAGAPLATTLRDFVSTVKALPLLSPPPGVYPRATLSVELQPVPQPHKGTVMLGFWPPSSVAVKGGTLIPTSAIVNLLVYVNIIREEALAQDKWADGQGALFPEPKRLGEVQGFPVYQGFGGSEVSGILVVQPQGRALFAPVAQERFHKFAIAQLEKQLKDAQPALVRAQQAYAEAVSPADKARRAAQLAKSLEDYKNKRPRTPDQLAYREKELAKLDAEEEERLRVDATPEGNRLTGYLSKDLADAKRAFAALSPTERTLPAWHLPDSRRTGPHPVAPQTPGAVPIVRLAAWANPTLPRTAAQLITVERYWMSAEAVRKGLSRTERNLPEHLNKDVIEALDWKAIAQRLLR
;
A
#
# COMPACT_ATOMS: atom_id res chain seq x y z
N MET A 1 20.94 53.87 29.18
CA MET A 1 20.60 53.01 28.03
C MET A 1 19.14 52.60 28.16
N LEU A 2 18.24 53.28 27.45
CA LEU A 2 16.83 52.95 27.38
C LEU A 2 16.65 51.89 26.27
N LEU A 3 16.28 50.67 26.66
CA LEU A 3 15.85 49.61 25.75
C LEU A 3 14.44 49.95 25.25
N ALA A 4 14.33 50.32 23.98
CA ALA A 4 13.04 50.43 23.31
C ALA A 4 12.44 49.03 23.13
N PRO A 5 11.17 48.80 23.50
CA PRO A 5 10.51 47.54 23.21
C PRO A 5 10.26 47.46 21.71
N LEU A 6 10.89 46.49 21.04
CA LEU A 6 10.52 46.07 19.70
C LEU A 6 9.09 45.51 19.77
N PHE A 7 8.11 46.34 19.45
CA PHE A 7 6.76 45.87 19.12
C PHE A 7 6.86 45.08 17.81
N LEU A 8 6.97 43.76 17.92
CA LEU A 8 6.65 42.85 16.83
C LEU A 8 5.15 42.97 16.57
N LEU A 9 4.77 43.87 15.67
CA LEU A 9 3.45 43.91 15.05
C LEU A 9 3.22 42.55 14.37
N SER A 10 2.58 41.63 15.10
CA SER A 10 2.04 40.42 14.51
C SER A 10 0.94 40.86 13.55
N VAL A 11 1.27 40.96 12.26
CA VAL A 11 0.30 41.25 11.20
C VAL A 11 -0.71 40.11 11.21
N ALA A 12 -1.87 40.36 11.82
CA ALA A 12 -2.96 39.41 11.90
C ALA A 12 -3.35 39.00 10.48
N ALA A 13 -3.43 37.69 10.25
CA ALA A 13 -3.86 37.16 8.96
C ALA A 13 -5.35 37.50 8.77
N GLN A 14 -5.70 38.14 7.66
CA GLN A 14 -7.07 38.57 7.37
C GLN A 14 -7.74 37.61 6.41
N ALA A 15 -9.07 37.47 6.47
CA ALA A 15 -9.80 36.77 5.43
C ALA A 15 -9.66 37.50 4.08
N PRO A 16 -9.61 36.81 2.94
CA PRO A 16 -9.55 37.45 1.63
C PRO A 16 -10.85 38.20 1.34
N THR A 17 -10.75 39.46 0.89
CA THR A 17 -11.90 40.37 0.66
C THR A 17 -12.27 40.57 -0.82
N GLY A 18 -11.92 39.61 -1.70
CA GLY A 18 -12.18 39.70 -3.14
C GLY A 18 -12.53 38.36 -3.77
N PRO A 19 -12.92 38.36 -5.08
CA PRO A 19 -13.32 37.14 -5.76
C PRO A 19 -12.19 36.10 -5.72
N PRO A 20 -12.52 34.80 -5.65
CA PRO A 20 -11.50 33.77 -5.62
C PRO A 20 -10.60 33.83 -6.85
N ARG A 21 -9.31 33.61 -6.63
CA ARG A 21 -8.26 33.66 -7.66
C ARG A 21 -7.21 32.60 -7.38
N TRP A 22 -6.41 32.31 -8.39
CA TRP A 22 -5.27 31.39 -8.24
C TRP A 22 -4.23 31.95 -7.26
N PHE A 23 -3.70 31.08 -6.41
CA PHE A 23 -2.46 31.35 -5.71
C PHE A 23 -1.30 31.43 -6.72
N PRO A 24 -0.22 32.16 -6.40
CA PRO A 24 1.03 32.02 -7.11
C PRO A 24 1.46 30.55 -7.16
N GLU A 25 1.98 30.13 -8.32
CA GLU A 25 2.59 28.81 -8.44
C GLU A 25 3.75 28.68 -7.46
N SER A 26 3.89 27.51 -6.86
CA SER A 26 4.90 27.24 -5.84
C SER A 26 5.70 25.99 -6.19
N THR A 27 6.97 25.96 -5.82
CA THR A 27 7.81 24.76 -5.97
C THR A 27 7.94 23.96 -4.68
N GLY A 28 7.03 24.17 -3.71
CA GLY A 28 7.10 23.55 -2.39
C GLY A 28 8.32 23.98 -1.57
N GLY A 29 8.95 25.10 -1.92
CA GLY A 29 10.16 25.60 -1.26
C GLY A 29 11.47 25.01 -1.79
N GLN A 30 11.43 24.14 -2.81
CA GLN A 30 12.62 23.58 -3.44
C GLN A 30 12.92 24.25 -4.78
N ALA A 31 14.18 24.60 -5.01
CA ALA A 31 14.61 25.08 -6.33
C ALA A 31 14.59 23.91 -7.33
N ILE A 32 14.06 24.15 -8.53
CA ILE A 32 14.09 23.14 -9.60
C ILE A 32 15.51 23.15 -10.19
N PRO A 33 16.24 22.01 -10.19
CA PRO A 33 17.57 21.94 -10.79
C PRO A 33 17.53 22.26 -12.28
N ALA A 34 18.59 22.89 -12.82
CA ALA A 34 18.67 23.27 -14.23
C ALA A 34 18.44 22.09 -15.19
N ALA A 35 18.99 20.90 -14.87
CA ALA A 35 18.78 19.67 -15.64
C ALA A 35 17.30 19.22 -15.69
N GLY A 36 16.49 19.62 -14.71
CA GLY A 36 15.05 19.34 -14.66
C GLY A 36 14.17 20.42 -15.29
N ALA A 37 14.74 21.53 -15.75
CA ALA A 37 13.99 22.67 -16.27
C ALA A 37 13.04 22.32 -17.44
N PRO A 38 13.42 21.48 -18.43
CA PRO A 38 12.50 21.11 -19.51
C PRO A 38 11.29 20.31 -19.02
N LEU A 39 11.47 19.43 -18.03
CA LEU A 39 10.35 18.71 -17.41
C LEU A 39 9.46 19.71 -16.64
N ALA A 40 10.05 20.65 -15.91
CA ALA A 40 9.29 21.69 -15.22
C ALA A 40 8.45 22.56 -16.16
N THR A 41 8.95 22.88 -17.36
CA THR A 41 8.15 23.54 -18.40
C THR A 41 6.94 22.69 -18.78
N THR A 42 7.14 21.37 -19.00
CA THR A 42 6.03 20.44 -19.29
C THR A 42 4.99 20.43 -18.17
N LEU A 43 5.41 20.45 -16.90
CA LEU A 43 4.50 20.53 -15.76
C LEU A 43 3.71 21.85 -15.72
N ARG A 44 4.35 22.97 -16.05
CA ARG A 44 3.68 24.29 -16.16
C ARG A 44 2.69 24.33 -17.32
N ASP A 45 3.02 23.72 -18.46
CA ASP A 45 2.10 23.61 -19.60
C ASP A 45 0.85 22.80 -19.24
N PHE A 46 1.00 21.74 -18.44
CA PHE A 46 -0.13 21.02 -17.86
C PHE A 46 -0.96 21.92 -16.94
N VAL A 47 -0.35 22.64 -15.99
CA VAL A 47 -1.07 23.57 -15.09
C VAL A 47 -1.78 24.68 -15.87
N SER A 48 -1.16 25.22 -16.91
CA SER A 48 -1.78 26.21 -17.79
C SER A 48 -3.05 25.66 -18.46
N THR A 49 -3.03 24.39 -18.87
CA THR A 49 -4.20 23.70 -19.43
C THR A 49 -5.33 23.58 -18.39
N VAL A 50 -4.99 23.24 -17.15
CA VAL A 50 -5.96 23.20 -16.04
C VAL A 50 -6.55 24.59 -15.76
N LYS A 51 -5.70 25.62 -15.70
CA LYS A 51 -6.11 27.02 -15.48
C LYS A 51 -7.07 27.53 -16.56
N ALA A 52 -6.93 27.04 -17.80
CA ALA A 52 -7.76 27.42 -18.93
C ALA A 52 -9.16 26.76 -18.92
N LEU A 53 -9.43 25.82 -18.00
CA LEU A 53 -10.76 25.21 -17.90
C LEU A 53 -11.82 26.27 -17.53
N PRO A 54 -12.97 26.32 -18.25
CA PRO A 54 -14.04 27.28 -17.96
C PRO A 54 -14.55 27.21 -16.52
N LEU A 55 -14.59 26.01 -15.93
CA LEU A 55 -15.03 25.80 -14.54
C LEU A 55 -14.09 26.42 -13.50
N LEU A 56 -12.89 26.88 -13.89
CA LEU A 56 -11.94 27.56 -13.01
C LEU A 56 -11.79 29.06 -13.34
N SER A 57 -12.69 29.62 -14.17
CA SER A 57 -12.64 31.00 -14.66
C SER A 57 -14.00 31.73 -14.53
N PRO A 58 -14.29 32.41 -13.39
CA PRO A 58 -13.51 32.42 -12.14
C PRO A 58 -13.69 31.12 -11.35
N PRO A 59 -12.76 30.76 -10.46
CA PRO A 59 -12.86 29.53 -9.69
C PRO A 59 -14.04 29.62 -8.69
N PRO A 60 -15.00 28.69 -8.74
CA PRO A 60 -16.27 28.83 -8.03
C PRO A 60 -16.05 28.60 -6.54
N GLY A 61 -16.01 29.69 -5.77
CA GLY A 61 -15.96 29.62 -4.30
C GLY A 61 -14.71 28.93 -3.75
N VAL A 62 -13.60 28.90 -4.49
CA VAL A 62 -12.32 28.34 -4.02
C VAL A 62 -11.12 29.13 -4.54
N TYR A 63 -10.01 29.07 -3.82
CA TYR A 63 -8.72 29.58 -4.25
C TYR A 63 -7.84 28.38 -4.69
N PRO A 64 -7.64 28.16 -5.99
CA PRO A 64 -6.83 27.05 -6.47
C PRO A 64 -5.33 27.35 -6.35
N ARG A 65 -4.53 26.34 -6.02
CA ARG A 65 -3.06 26.41 -6.04
C ARG A 65 -2.50 25.21 -6.77
N ALA A 66 -1.46 25.47 -7.57
CA ALA A 66 -0.59 24.44 -8.13
C ALA A 66 0.77 24.48 -7.43
N THR A 67 1.22 23.34 -6.93
CA THR A 67 2.58 23.13 -6.44
C THR A 67 3.31 22.13 -7.33
N LEU A 68 4.49 22.50 -7.80
CA LEU A 68 5.29 21.72 -8.74
C LEU A 68 6.57 21.20 -8.08
N SER A 69 6.98 19.98 -8.41
CA SER A 69 8.31 19.50 -8.05
C SER A 69 8.91 18.63 -9.17
N VAL A 70 10.24 18.62 -9.24
CA VAL A 70 11.01 17.79 -10.17
C VAL A 70 12.11 17.08 -9.40
N GLU A 71 12.17 15.76 -9.55
CA GLU A 71 13.17 14.91 -8.93
C GLU A 71 14.08 14.30 -10.01
N LEU A 72 15.38 14.55 -9.89
CA LEU A 72 16.36 14.00 -10.81
C LEU A 72 16.64 12.54 -10.46
N GLN A 73 16.39 11.62 -11.39
CA GLN A 73 16.75 10.21 -11.23
C GLN A 73 18.22 9.93 -11.63
N PRO A 74 18.76 8.73 -11.37
CA PRO A 74 19.95 8.23 -12.05
C PRO A 74 19.66 7.78 -13.49
N VAL A 75 20.70 7.66 -14.32
CA VAL A 75 20.62 7.04 -15.65
C VAL A 75 20.35 5.53 -15.49
N PRO A 76 19.48 4.91 -16.31
CA PRO A 76 18.76 5.48 -17.46
C PRO A 76 17.34 5.98 -17.15
N GLN A 77 16.95 6.12 -15.89
CA GLN A 77 15.55 6.42 -15.55
C GLN A 77 15.15 7.86 -15.93
N PRO A 78 13.91 8.09 -16.40
CA PRO A 78 13.40 9.42 -16.65
C PRO A 78 13.33 10.23 -15.35
N HIS A 79 13.53 11.54 -15.44
CA HIS A 79 13.24 12.46 -14.34
C HIS A 79 11.76 12.42 -14.00
N LYS A 80 11.48 12.59 -12.72
CA LYS A 80 10.14 12.47 -12.13
C LYS A 80 9.58 13.86 -11.86
N GLY A 81 8.30 14.05 -12.16
CA GLY A 81 7.61 15.32 -11.95
C GLY A 81 6.34 15.11 -11.12
N THR A 82 6.02 16.08 -10.27
CA THR A 82 4.75 16.08 -9.53
C THR A 82 4.07 17.44 -9.66
N VAL A 83 2.76 17.42 -9.89
CA VAL A 83 1.87 18.56 -9.75
C VAL A 83 0.84 18.22 -8.68
N MET A 84 0.84 19.00 -7.61
CA MET A 84 -0.20 18.96 -6.58
C MET A 84 -1.17 20.11 -6.83
N LEU A 85 -2.43 19.78 -7.11
CA LEU A 85 -3.51 20.74 -7.29
C LEU A 85 -4.40 20.72 -6.06
N GLY A 86 -4.59 21.87 -5.44
CA GLY A 86 -5.49 22.02 -4.31
C GLY A 86 -6.48 23.15 -4.51
N PHE A 87 -7.68 22.99 -3.96
CA PHE A 87 -8.80 23.93 -4.06
C PHE A 87 -9.24 24.30 -2.63
N TRP A 88 -8.83 25.48 -2.13
CA TRP A 88 -9.16 25.90 -0.76
C TRP A 88 -10.43 26.73 -0.72
N PRO A 89 -11.42 26.42 0.12
CA PRO A 89 -12.55 27.31 0.34
C PRO A 89 -12.09 28.61 1.03
N PRO A 90 -12.85 29.72 0.96
CA PRO A 90 -12.47 31.00 1.55
C PRO A 90 -12.19 30.92 3.05
N SER A 91 -12.95 30.10 3.78
CA SER A 91 -12.74 29.82 5.21
C SER A 91 -11.38 29.19 5.54
N SER A 92 -10.69 28.64 4.54
CA SER A 92 -9.38 27.99 4.65
C SER A 92 -8.24 28.77 4.00
N VAL A 93 -8.44 30.07 3.76
CA VAL A 93 -7.45 30.97 3.17
C VAL A 93 -7.35 32.24 4.00
N ALA A 94 -6.13 32.71 4.21
CA ALA A 94 -5.88 34.01 4.78
C ALA A 94 -4.94 34.84 3.90
N VAL A 95 -4.91 36.14 4.13
CA VAL A 95 -4.01 37.09 3.49
C VAL A 95 -2.99 37.55 4.54
N LYS A 96 -1.71 37.33 4.26
CA LYS A 96 -0.59 37.82 5.08
C LYS A 96 0.36 38.61 4.20
N GLY A 97 0.53 39.91 4.50
CA GLY A 97 1.35 40.81 3.68
C GLY A 97 0.93 40.86 2.21
N GLY A 98 -0.39 40.85 1.93
CA GLY A 98 -0.94 40.85 0.56
C GLY A 98 -0.89 39.50 -0.17
N THR A 99 -0.26 38.48 0.43
CA THR A 99 -0.12 37.15 -0.17
C THR A 99 -1.18 36.21 0.40
N LEU A 100 -1.85 35.45 -0.47
CA LEU A 100 -2.76 34.39 -0.06
C LEU A 100 -1.95 33.24 0.56
N ILE A 101 -2.39 32.76 1.72
CA ILE A 101 -1.83 31.59 2.40
C ILE A 101 -2.95 30.59 2.73
N PRO A 102 -2.76 29.28 2.43
CA PRO A 102 -3.69 28.27 2.93
C PRO A 102 -3.54 28.13 4.44
N THR A 103 -4.65 28.02 5.16
CA THR A 103 -4.67 27.86 6.63
C THR A 103 -5.04 26.45 7.09
N SER A 104 -5.45 25.57 6.17
CA SER A 104 -5.81 24.18 6.44
C SER A 104 -5.25 23.22 5.38
N ALA A 105 -5.18 21.94 5.76
CA ALA A 105 -4.90 20.86 4.82
C ALA A 105 -6.19 20.45 4.10
N ILE A 106 -6.07 20.12 2.81
CA ILE A 106 -7.17 19.65 1.97
C ILE A 106 -6.77 18.40 1.19
N VAL A 107 -7.75 17.72 0.63
CA VAL A 107 -7.51 16.62 -0.32
C VAL A 107 -7.04 17.23 -1.65
N ASN A 108 -5.72 17.21 -1.86
CA ASN A 108 -5.15 17.61 -3.14
C ASN A 108 -5.36 16.52 -4.19
N LEU A 109 -5.58 16.92 -5.44
CA LEU A 109 -5.39 16.09 -6.60
C LEU A 109 -3.87 15.98 -6.88
N LEU A 110 -3.38 14.76 -7.06
CA LEU A 110 -1.96 14.49 -7.28
C LEU A 110 -1.77 13.98 -8.70
N VAL A 111 -1.06 14.75 -9.51
CA VAL A 111 -0.70 14.38 -10.88
C VAL A 111 0.79 14.13 -10.91
N TYR A 112 1.17 12.94 -11.31
CA TYR A 112 2.55 12.55 -11.43
C TYR A 112 2.94 12.37 -12.90
N VAL A 113 4.16 12.75 -13.22
CA VAL A 113 4.77 12.57 -14.54
C VAL A 113 5.99 11.67 -14.39
N ASN A 114 6.03 10.59 -15.19
CA ASN A 114 7.05 9.55 -15.13
C ASN A 114 7.16 8.86 -13.76
N ILE A 115 6.06 8.79 -13.00
CA ILE A 115 6.00 8.09 -11.72
C ILE A 115 4.82 7.13 -11.75
N ILE A 116 5.10 5.89 -11.31
CA ILE A 116 4.11 4.93 -10.89
C ILE A 116 4.40 4.63 -9.43
N ARG A 117 3.45 4.94 -8.56
CA ARG A 117 3.54 4.59 -7.15
C ARG A 117 3.12 3.12 -7.00
N GLU A 118 4.08 2.22 -7.10
CA GLU A 118 3.84 0.77 -7.01
C GLU A 118 3.14 0.40 -5.70
N GLU A 119 3.51 1.04 -4.59
CA GLU A 119 2.88 0.85 -3.29
C GLU A 119 1.42 1.32 -3.26
N ALA A 120 1.05 2.22 -4.18
CA ALA A 120 -0.31 2.67 -4.35
C ALA A 120 -1.11 1.75 -5.28
N LEU A 121 -0.51 0.84 -6.05
CA LEU A 121 -1.24 -0.02 -6.99
C LEU A 121 -1.63 -1.38 -6.40
N ALA A 122 -0.87 -1.89 -5.43
CA ALA A 122 -1.14 -3.19 -4.84
C ALA A 122 -0.88 -3.21 -3.33
N GLN A 123 -1.83 -3.76 -2.58
CA GLN A 123 -1.68 -4.02 -1.15
C GLN A 123 -0.60 -5.08 -0.89
N ASP A 124 -0.60 -6.14 -1.70
CA ASP A 124 0.41 -7.19 -1.66
C ASP A 124 1.49 -6.90 -2.70
N LYS A 125 2.61 -6.38 -2.23
CA LYS A 125 3.81 -6.16 -3.03
C LYS A 125 4.88 -7.18 -2.64
N TRP A 126 5.29 -7.96 -3.61
CA TRP A 126 6.40 -8.90 -3.48
C TRP A 126 7.59 -8.45 -4.34
N ALA A 127 8.78 -8.95 -4.02
CA ALA A 127 9.98 -8.67 -4.79
C ALA A 127 10.96 -9.84 -4.75
N ASP A 128 11.58 -10.10 -5.89
CA ASP A 128 12.69 -11.04 -6.05
C ASP A 128 13.90 -10.34 -6.70
N GLY A 129 14.95 -11.09 -7.03
CA GLY A 129 16.13 -10.56 -7.71
C GLY A 129 15.88 -9.97 -9.11
N GLN A 130 14.70 -10.18 -9.69
CA GLN A 130 14.28 -9.64 -10.98
C GLN A 130 13.29 -8.47 -10.82
N GLY A 131 13.06 -7.98 -9.60
CA GLY A 131 12.23 -6.81 -9.30
C GLY A 131 10.89 -7.13 -8.67
N ALA A 132 10.01 -6.13 -8.64
CA ALA A 132 8.70 -6.23 -8.02
C ALA A 132 7.75 -7.13 -8.83
N LEU A 133 6.88 -7.82 -8.09
CA LEU A 133 5.76 -8.60 -8.59
C LEU A 133 4.56 -8.37 -7.68
N PHE A 134 3.39 -8.20 -8.26
CA PHE A 134 2.18 -7.92 -7.51
C PHE A 134 0.94 -8.43 -8.27
N PRO A 135 -0.17 -8.71 -7.56
CA PRO A 135 -1.45 -8.99 -8.19
C PRO A 135 -1.86 -7.82 -9.10
N GLU A 136 -2.35 -8.12 -10.31
CA GLU A 136 -2.79 -7.06 -11.22
C GLU A 136 -3.89 -6.21 -10.57
N PRO A 137 -3.72 -4.88 -10.48
CA PRO A 137 -4.72 -4.02 -9.88
C PRO A 137 -6.04 -4.09 -10.63
N LYS A 138 -7.15 -4.17 -9.89
CA LYS A 138 -8.49 -4.20 -10.49
C LYS A 138 -8.72 -2.93 -11.31
N ARG A 139 -9.16 -3.06 -12.56
CA ARG A 139 -9.63 -1.92 -13.34
C ARG A 139 -10.98 -1.44 -12.80
N LEU A 140 -11.07 -0.18 -12.39
CA LEU A 140 -12.27 0.45 -11.85
C LEU A 140 -13.15 1.08 -12.93
N GLY A 141 -12.53 1.53 -14.02
CA GLY A 141 -13.22 2.14 -15.14
C GLY A 141 -12.26 2.78 -16.13
N GLU A 142 -12.78 3.76 -16.87
CA GLU A 142 -12.02 4.54 -17.84
C GLU A 142 -12.41 6.02 -17.80
N VAL A 143 -11.45 6.90 -18.07
CA VAL A 143 -11.69 8.33 -18.36
C VAL A 143 -11.19 8.60 -19.77
N GLN A 144 -12.11 8.92 -20.69
CA GLN A 144 -11.80 9.20 -22.09
C GLN A 144 -10.96 8.11 -22.80
N GLY A 145 -11.15 6.84 -22.41
CA GLY A 145 -10.42 5.68 -22.94
C GLY A 145 -9.13 5.33 -22.19
N PHE A 146 -8.73 6.11 -21.18
CA PHE A 146 -7.58 5.79 -20.33
C PHE A 146 -8.03 5.00 -19.09
N PRO A 147 -7.33 3.92 -18.72
CA PRO A 147 -7.72 3.07 -17.59
C PRO A 147 -7.58 3.80 -16.25
N VAL A 148 -8.55 3.56 -15.37
CA VAL A 148 -8.43 3.84 -13.94
C VAL A 148 -8.25 2.51 -13.20
N TYR A 149 -7.12 2.35 -12.54
CA TYR A 149 -6.83 1.18 -11.72
C TYR A 149 -7.17 1.43 -10.26
N GLN A 150 -7.52 0.37 -9.55
CA GLN A 150 -7.64 0.40 -8.12
C GLN A 150 -6.26 0.65 -7.51
N GLY A 151 -6.24 1.56 -6.55
CA GLY A 151 -5.10 1.85 -5.73
C GLY A 151 -5.41 1.77 -4.25
N PHE A 152 -4.34 1.72 -3.47
CA PHE A 152 -4.33 1.47 -2.04
C PHE A 152 -3.51 2.57 -1.37
N GLY A 153 -4.14 3.34 -0.48
CA GLY A 153 -3.46 4.41 0.24
C GLY A 153 -4.13 4.65 1.58
N GLY A 154 -3.64 4.00 2.63
CA GLY A 154 -4.23 4.08 3.96
C GLY A 154 -5.62 3.42 4.03
N SER A 155 -6.58 4.08 4.67
CA SER A 155 -7.94 3.57 4.92
C SER A 155 -8.86 3.59 3.69
N GLU A 156 -8.42 4.12 2.55
CA GLU A 156 -9.31 4.43 1.42
C GLU A 156 -8.77 3.88 0.09
N VAL A 157 -9.69 3.34 -0.72
CA VAL A 157 -9.41 2.93 -2.09
C VAL A 157 -9.32 4.17 -2.96
N SER A 158 -8.09 4.55 -3.33
CA SER A 158 -7.87 5.57 -4.35
C SER A 158 -7.95 4.90 -5.72
N GLY A 159 -8.48 5.57 -6.73
CA GLY A 159 -8.32 5.12 -8.12
C GLY A 159 -7.23 5.94 -8.78
N ILE A 160 -6.39 5.26 -9.56
CA ILE A 160 -5.23 5.82 -10.25
C ILE A 160 -5.53 5.83 -11.73
N LEU A 161 -5.81 7.01 -12.28
CA LEU A 161 -5.93 7.20 -13.73
C LEU A 161 -4.54 7.13 -14.34
N VAL A 162 -4.37 6.32 -15.37
CA VAL A 162 -3.09 6.16 -16.08
C VAL A 162 -3.22 6.61 -17.52
N VAL A 163 -2.48 7.66 -17.86
CA VAL A 163 -2.44 8.27 -19.19
C VAL A 163 -1.07 8.02 -19.80
N GLN A 164 -1.05 7.23 -20.88
CA GLN A 164 0.15 6.83 -21.59
C GLN A 164 -0.11 6.82 -23.11
N PRO A 165 0.94 6.87 -23.96
CA PRO A 165 0.77 6.70 -25.40
C PRO A 165 0.01 5.40 -25.73
N GLN A 166 -0.84 5.44 -26.76
CA GLN A 166 -1.65 4.29 -27.16
C GLN A 166 -0.79 3.06 -27.49
N GLY A 167 -1.31 1.87 -27.17
CA GLY A 167 -0.66 0.60 -27.46
C GLY A 167 0.47 0.20 -26.48
N ARG A 168 0.80 1.02 -25.48
CA ARG A 168 1.73 0.60 -24.41
C ARG A 168 0.96 -0.12 -23.29
N ALA A 169 1.48 -1.26 -22.85
CA ALA A 169 0.98 -1.95 -21.66
C ALA A 169 1.67 -1.37 -20.42
N LEU A 170 0.90 -1.13 -19.34
CA LEU A 170 1.46 -0.73 -18.05
C LEU A 170 2.07 -1.92 -17.31
N PHE A 171 1.41 -3.07 -17.44
CA PHE A 171 1.74 -4.31 -16.77
C PHE A 171 2.23 -5.34 -17.77
N ALA A 172 3.24 -6.10 -17.38
CA ALA A 172 3.69 -7.28 -18.10
C ALA A 172 3.41 -8.51 -17.23
N PRO A 173 2.87 -9.61 -17.81
CA PRO A 173 2.62 -10.83 -17.05
C PRO A 173 3.94 -11.41 -16.52
N VAL A 174 3.88 -11.98 -15.33
CA VAL A 174 4.97 -12.77 -14.75
C VAL A 174 4.76 -14.23 -15.13
N ALA A 175 5.81 -14.92 -15.56
CA ALA A 175 5.73 -16.33 -15.91
C ALA A 175 5.49 -17.21 -14.65
N GLN A 176 4.76 -18.31 -14.80
CA GLN A 176 4.51 -19.28 -13.72
C GLN A 176 5.81 -19.73 -13.05
N GLU A 177 6.85 -20.02 -13.84
CA GLU A 177 8.13 -20.45 -13.28
C GLU A 177 8.72 -19.44 -12.30
N ARG A 178 8.71 -18.15 -12.64
CA ARG A 178 9.23 -17.11 -11.76
C ARG A 178 8.41 -17.02 -10.47
N PHE A 179 7.08 -17.02 -10.58
CA PHE A 179 6.22 -16.87 -9.41
C PHE A 179 6.27 -18.10 -8.47
N HIS A 180 6.31 -19.31 -9.01
CA HIS A 180 6.49 -20.52 -8.21
C HIS A 180 7.86 -20.56 -7.51
N LYS A 181 8.94 -20.20 -8.21
CA LYS A 181 10.28 -20.09 -7.60
C LYS A 181 10.30 -19.07 -6.47
N PHE A 182 9.65 -17.93 -6.66
CA PHE A 182 9.49 -16.91 -5.62
C PHE A 182 8.73 -17.47 -4.39
N ALA A 183 7.58 -18.13 -4.61
CA ALA A 183 6.79 -18.70 -3.53
C ALA A 183 7.55 -19.76 -2.72
N ILE A 184 8.30 -20.64 -3.41
CA ILE A 184 9.17 -21.64 -2.77
C ILE A 184 10.25 -20.95 -1.93
N ALA A 185 10.96 -19.96 -2.49
CA ALA A 185 12.01 -19.25 -1.77
C ALA A 185 11.46 -18.50 -0.54
N GLN A 186 10.25 -17.95 -0.62
CA GLN A 186 9.60 -17.31 0.51
C GLN A 186 9.23 -18.31 1.61
N LEU A 187 8.68 -19.48 1.26
CA LEU A 187 8.38 -20.54 2.21
C LEU A 187 9.66 -21.10 2.87
N GLU A 188 10.74 -21.28 2.11
CA GLU A 188 12.05 -21.69 2.65
C GLU A 188 12.59 -20.66 3.65
N LYS A 189 12.45 -19.37 3.34
CA LYS A 189 12.81 -18.30 4.27
C LYS A 189 11.96 -18.34 5.53
N GLN A 190 10.63 -18.44 5.40
CA GLN A 190 9.72 -18.53 6.55
C GLN A 190 10.02 -19.74 7.44
N LEU A 191 10.32 -20.89 6.83
CA LEU A 191 10.69 -22.10 7.57
C LEU A 191 12.01 -21.90 8.34
N LYS A 192 13.01 -21.27 7.70
CA LYS A 192 14.26 -20.89 8.36
C LYS A 192 14.04 -19.91 9.52
N ASP A 193 13.18 -18.91 9.33
CA ASP A 193 12.83 -17.92 10.35
C ASP A 193 12.02 -18.55 11.50
N ALA A 194 11.32 -19.66 11.25
CA ALA A 194 10.60 -20.44 12.26
C ALA A 194 11.49 -21.44 13.03
N GLN A 195 12.70 -21.75 12.54
CA GLN A 195 13.61 -22.71 13.16
C GLN A 195 13.93 -22.39 14.64
N PRO A 196 14.15 -21.13 15.06
CA PRO A 196 14.35 -20.81 16.47
C PRO A 196 13.15 -21.17 17.36
N ALA A 197 11.92 -21.09 16.84
CA ALA A 197 10.72 -21.48 17.59
C ALA A 197 10.68 -23.00 17.82
N LEU A 198 11.07 -23.78 16.82
CA LEU A 198 11.20 -25.24 16.96
C LEU A 198 12.27 -25.61 17.98
N VAL A 199 13.43 -24.95 17.97
CA VAL A 199 14.50 -25.18 18.98
C VAL A 199 14.00 -24.87 20.39
N ARG A 200 13.23 -23.78 20.59
CA ARG A 200 12.63 -23.49 21.89
C ARG A 200 11.62 -24.54 22.32
N ALA A 201 10.81 -25.05 21.41
CA ALA A 201 9.86 -26.12 21.70
C ALA A 201 10.59 -27.42 22.10
N GLN A 202 11.69 -27.77 21.42
CA GLN A 202 12.56 -28.89 21.78
C GLN A 202 13.16 -28.73 23.18
N GLN A 203 13.65 -27.53 23.50
CA GLN A 203 14.19 -27.21 24.83
C GLN A 203 13.11 -27.31 25.91
N ALA A 204 11.92 -26.76 25.66
CA ALA A 204 10.79 -26.82 26.60
C ALA A 204 10.34 -28.25 26.87
N TYR A 205 10.28 -29.10 25.84
CA TYR A 205 9.99 -30.52 26.02
C TYR A 205 11.10 -31.22 26.83
N ALA A 206 12.37 -30.98 26.51
CA ALA A 206 13.51 -31.56 27.23
C ALA A 206 13.52 -31.16 28.72
N GLU A 207 13.18 -29.89 29.02
CA GLU A 207 13.03 -29.40 30.39
C GLU A 207 11.86 -30.07 31.10
N ALA A 208 10.69 -30.15 30.45
CA ALA A 208 9.49 -30.75 31.02
C ALA A 208 9.68 -32.23 31.38
N VAL A 209 10.45 -32.98 30.58
CA VAL A 209 10.74 -34.40 30.85
C VAL A 209 11.92 -34.62 31.81
N SER A 210 12.61 -33.56 32.23
CA SER A 210 13.75 -33.66 33.13
C SER A 210 13.32 -34.18 34.52
N PRO A 211 14.20 -34.89 35.25
CA PRO A 211 13.88 -35.37 36.60
C PRO A 211 13.50 -34.24 37.56
N ALA A 212 14.17 -33.09 37.46
CA ALA A 212 13.90 -31.93 38.30
C ALA A 212 12.51 -31.34 38.03
N ASP A 213 12.12 -31.18 36.76
CA ASP A 213 10.80 -30.64 36.43
C ASP A 213 9.67 -31.64 36.71
N LYS A 214 9.87 -32.93 36.44
CA LYS A 214 8.92 -33.99 36.83
C LYS A 214 8.67 -33.99 38.34
N ALA A 215 9.72 -33.85 39.15
CA ALA A 215 9.57 -33.73 40.61
C ALA A 215 8.82 -32.45 41.01
N ARG A 216 9.13 -31.32 40.36
CA ARG A 216 8.43 -30.04 40.58
C ARG A 216 6.94 -30.14 40.24
N ARG A 217 6.58 -30.73 39.09
CA ARG A 217 5.19 -30.95 38.66
C ARG A 217 4.46 -31.89 39.61
N ALA A 218 5.07 -33.01 40.00
CA ALA A 218 4.50 -33.93 40.98
C ALA A 218 4.20 -33.24 42.33
N ALA A 219 5.11 -32.39 42.82
CA ALA A 219 4.89 -31.61 44.04
C ALA A 219 3.74 -30.59 43.88
N GLN A 220 3.62 -29.94 42.72
CA GLN A 220 2.50 -29.03 42.42
C GLN A 220 1.16 -29.77 42.34
N LEU A 221 1.11 -30.97 41.75
CA LEU A 221 -0.08 -31.80 41.69
C LEU A 221 -0.51 -32.23 43.10
N ALA A 222 0.43 -32.70 43.92
CA ALA A 222 0.17 -33.07 45.31
C ALA A 222 -0.40 -31.89 46.12
N LYS A 223 0.19 -30.70 45.97
CA LYS A 223 -0.32 -29.46 46.59
C LYS A 223 -1.72 -29.09 46.08
N SER A 224 -1.98 -29.22 44.78
CA SER A 224 -3.30 -28.95 44.21
C SER A 224 -4.38 -29.88 44.76
N LEU A 225 -4.04 -31.15 44.98
CA LEU A 225 -4.93 -32.13 45.62
C LEU A 225 -5.17 -31.81 47.10
N GLU A 226 -4.14 -31.41 47.84
CA GLU A 226 -4.26 -30.98 49.23
C GLU A 226 -5.15 -29.74 49.37
N ASP A 227 -4.94 -28.72 48.54
CA ASP A 227 -5.78 -27.53 48.48
C ASP A 227 -7.24 -27.87 48.12
N TYR A 228 -7.45 -28.83 47.23
CA TYR A 228 -8.79 -29.29 46.85
C TYR A 228 -9.52 -30.01 48.00
N LYS A 229 -8.79 -30.78 48.80
CA LYS A 229 -9.26 -31.46 50.02
C LYS A 229 -9.62 -30.45 51.12
N ASN A 230 -8.80 -29.42 51.32
CA ASN A 230 -8.94 -28.49 52.45
C ASN A 230 -10.03 -27.42 52.24
N LYS A 231 -10.48 -27.17 51.00
CA LYS A 231 -11.49 -26.14 50.71
C LYS A 231 -12.90 -26.49 51.20
N ARG A 232 -13.31 -27.75 51.13
CA ARG A 232 -14.63 -28.27 51.55
C ARG A 232 -14.55 -29.78 51.81
N PRO A 233 -15.45 -30.38 52.61
CA PRO A 233 -15.54 -31.84 52.72
C PRO A 233 -15.71 -32.49 51.35
N ARG A 234 -14.84 -33.45 51.01
CA ARG A 234 -14.86 -34.21 49.75
C ARG A 234 -15.04 -35.69 50.02
N THR A 235 -15.75 -36.38 49.14
CA THR A 235 -15.83 -37.85 49.18
C THR A 235 -14.55 -38.46 48.59
N PRO A 236 -14.20 -39.72 48.97
CA PRO A 236 -13.06 -40.43 48.37
C PRO A 236 -13.11 -40.47 46.83
N ASP A 237 -14.30 -40.70 46.27
CA ASP A 237 -14.50 -40.73 44.82
C ASP A 237 -14.21 -39.38 44.14
N GLN A 238 -14.55 -38.26 44.78
CA GLN A 238 -14.25 -36.92 44.26
C GLN A 238 -12.75 -36.63 44.25
N LEU A 239 -12.02 -37.13 45.25
CA LEU A 239 -10.56 -37.00 45.33
C LEU A 239 -9.88 -37.85 44.26
N ALA A 240 -10.28 -39.12 44.13
CA ALA A 240 -9.75 -40.03 43.11
C ALA A 240 -10.04 -39.53 41.67
N TYR A 241 -11.24 -38.98 41.44
CA TYR A 241 -11.57 -38.34 40.16
C TYR A 241 -10.66 -37.14 39.88
N ARG A 242 -10.44 -36.27 40.87
CA ARG A 242 -9.60 -35.08 40.69
C ARG A 242 -8.13 -35.44 40.45
N GLU A 243 -7.61 -36.44 41.14
CA GLU A 243 -6.26 -36.97 40.93
C GLU A 243 -6.08 -37.50 39.50
N LYS A 244 -7.04 -38.31 39.03
CA LYS A 244 -7.04 -38.82 37.65
C LYS A 244 -7.09 -37.69 36.61
N GLU A 245 -7.92 -36.68 36.82
CA GLU A 245 -8.00 -35.52 35.92
C GLU A 245 -6.70 -34.71 35.89
N LEU A 246 -6.07 -34.49 37.04
CA LEU A 246 -4.79 -33.79 37.11
C LEU A 246 -3.66 -34.57 36.42
N ALA A 247 -3.58 -35.88 36.65
CA ALA A 247 -2.63 -36.74 35.96
C ALA A 247 -2.86 -36.77 34.44
N LYS A 248 -4.13 -36.75 34.01
CA LYS A 248 -4.49 -36.67 32.59
C LYS A 248 -4.04 -35.35 31.96
N LEU A 249 -4.30 -34.20 32.61
CA LEU A 249 -3.87 -32.89 32.10
C LEU A 249 -2.34 -32.79 32.00
N ASP A 250 -1.61 -33.36 32.96
CA ASP A 250 -0.15 -33.41 32.94
C ASP A 250 0.38 -34.27 31.78
N ALA A 251 -0.24 -35.42 31.53
CA ALA A 251 0.08 -36.27 30.39
C ALA A 251 -0.27 -35.62 29.04
N GLU A 252 -1.40 -34.93 28.95
CA GLU A 252 -1.80 -34.16 27.74
C GLU A 252 -0.84 -33.01 27.45
N GLU A 253 -0.34 -32.33 28.49
CA GLU A 253 0.66 -31.28 28.38
C GLU A 253 2.01 -31.82 27.88
N GLU A 254 2.49 -32.92 28.47
CA GLU A 254 3.73 -33.58 28.05
C GLU A 254 3.64 -34.07 26.59
N GLU A 255 2.51 -34.67 26.21
CA GLU A 255 2.24 -35.09 24.84
C GLU A 255 2.18 -33.90 23.87
N ARG A 256 1.53 -32.80 24.26
CA ARG A 256 1.50 -31.58 23.44
C ARG A 256 2.91 -31.02 23.21
N LEU A 257 3.72 -30.94 24.26
CA LEU A 257 5.11 -30.49 24.17
C LEU A 257 5.95 -31.44 23.30
N ARG A 258 5.72 -32.76 23.41
CA ARG A 258 6.37 -33.76 22.57
C ARG A 258 6.06 -33.55 21.09
N VAL A 259 4.78 -33.33 20.75
CA VAL A 259 4.35 -33.05 19.37
C VAL A 259 4.95 -31.73 18.87
N ASP A 260 4.84 -30.65 19.66
CA ASP A 260 5.36 -29.32 19.30
C ASP A 260 6.90 -29.29 19.15
N ALA A 261 7.63 -30.23 19.75
CA ALA A 261 9.08 -30.38 19.62
C ALA A 261 9.54 -31.04 18.29
N THR A 262 8.60 -31.58 17.50
CA THR A 262 8.90 -32.17 16.19
C THR A 262 8.70 -31.16 15.05
N PRO A 263 9.47 -31.23 13.95
CA PRO A 263 9.26 -30.34 12.80
C PRO A 263 7.84 -30.39 12.23
N GLU A 264 7.21 -31.56 12.20
CA GLU A 264 5.87 -31.79 11.64
C GLU A 264 4.75 -31.41 12.61
N GLY A 265 4.94 -31.64 13.91
CA GLY A 265 3.94 -31.36 14.94
C GLY A 265 3.94 -29.91 15.43
N ASN A 266 5.06 -29.20 15.27
CA ASN A 266 5.14 -27.78 15.63
C ASN A 266 4.21 -26.93 14.77
N ARG A 267 3.42 -26.08 15.44
CA ARG A 267 2.39 -25.23 14.81
C ARG A 267 2.90 -24.31 13.70
N LEU A 268 4.16 -23.91 13.74
CA LEU A 268 4.76 -23.04 12.72
C LEU A 268 5.45 -23.86 11.64
N THR A 269 6.40 -24.74 12.01
CA THR A 269 7.21 -25.46 11.02
C THR A 269 6.43 -26.56 10.30
N GLY A 270 5.45 -27.19 10.94
CA GLY A 270 4.71 -28.31 10.34
C GLY A 270 3.87 -27.87 9.14
N TYR A 271 3.09 -26.81 9.31
CA TYR A 271 2.31 -26.19 8.23
C TYR A 271 3.22 -25.68 7.10
N LEU A 272 4.30 -24.95 7.44
CA LEU A 272 5.22 -24.40 6.45
C LEU A 272 5.96 -25.49 5.66
N SER A 273 6.39 -26.57 6.32
CA SER A 273 7.01 -27.72 5.66
C SER A 273 6.07 -28.40 4.67
N LYS A 274 4.80 -28.57 5.05
CA LYS A 274 3.77 -29.14 4.17
C LYS A 274 3.53 -28.23 2.97
N ASP A 275 3.30 -26.93 3.19
CA ASP A 275 3.07 -25.96 2.12
C ASP A 275 4.28 -25.86 1.19
N LEU A 276 5.51 -25.92 1.72
CA LEU A 276 6.73 -25.97 0.93
C LEU A 276 6.81 -27.23 0.05
N ALA A 277 6.47 -28.40 0.60
CA ALA A 277 6.45 -29.65 -0.15
C ALA A 277 5.37 -29.63 -1.25
N ASP A 278 4.18 -29.10 -0.95
CA ASP A 278 3.09 -28.93 -1.92
C ASP A 278 3.49 -27.94 -3.03
N ALA A 279 4.13 -26.81 -2.68
CA ALA A 279 4.61 -25.82 -3.64
C ALA A 279 5.70 -26.38 -4.57
N LYS A 280 6.67 -27.13 -4.01
CA LYS A 280 7.72 -27.81 -4.79
C LYS A 280 7.13 -28.85 -5.74
N ARG A 281 6.14 -29.63 -5.28
CA ARG A 281 5.44 -30.63 -6.11
C ARG A 281 4.64 -29.96 -7.24
N ALA A 282 3.90 -28.91 -6.92
CA ALA A 282 3.14 -28.15 -7.91
C ALA A 282 4.06 -27.56 -8.99
N PHE A 283 5.21 -26.98 -8.59
CA PHE A 283 6.19 -26.47 -9.53
C PHE A 283 6.83 -27.57 -10.39
N ALA A 284 7.16 -28.72 -9.79
CA ALA A 284 7.71 -29.86 -10.51
C ALA A 284 6.72 -30.47 -11.53
N ALA A 285 5.41 -30.38 -11.24
CA ALA A 285 4.36 -30.86 -12.13
C ALA A 285 4.15 -29.99 -13.38
N LEU A 286 4.64 -28.74 -13.39
CA LEU A 286 4.52 -27.86 -14.55
C LEU A 286 5.40 -28.35 -15.72
N SER A 287 4.76 -28.57 -16.86
CA SER A 287 5.43 -28.79 -18.14
C SER A 287 6.27 -27.57 -18.57
N PRO A 288 7.25 -27.74 -19.48
CA PRO A 288 8.02 -26.62 -20.01
C PRO A 288 7.15 -25.51 -20.62
N THR A 289 6.04 -25.87 -21.27
CA THR A 289 5.10 -24.89 -21.83
C THR A 289 4.36 -24.13 -20.74
N GLU A 290 3.83 -24.80 -19.72
CA GLU A 290 3.10 -24.17 -18.62
C GLU A 290 3.97 -23.19 -17.83
N ARG A 291 5.25 -23.52 -17.65
CA ARG A 291 6.24 -22.65 -16.97
C ARG A 291 6.35 -21.27 -17.60
N THR A 292 6.10 -21.14 -18.90
CA THR A 292 6.15 -19.88 -19.65
C THR A 292 4.82 -19.12 -19.66
N LEU A 293 3.72 -19.76 -19.26
CA LEU A 293 2.41 -19.11 -19.20
C LEU A 293 2.36 -18.05 -18.10
N PRO A 294 1.45 -17.07 -18.18
CA PRO A 294 1.21 -16.11 -17.09
C PRO A 294 0.84 -16.80 -15.78
N ALA A 295 1.40 -16.29 -14.68
CA ALA A 295 1.14 -16.73 -13.33
C ALA A 295 -0.16 -16.13 -12.79
N TRP A 296 -0.83 -16.89 -11.93
CA TRP A 296 -2.06 -16.49 -11.26
C TRP A 296 -1.93 -16.70 -9.76
N HIS A 297 -2.59 -15.84 -9.00
CA HIS A 297 -2.62 -15.86 -7.54
C HIS A 297 -4.05 -15.85 -7.05
N LEU A 298 -4.34 -16.65 -6.03
CA LEU A 298 -5.61 -16.57 -5.31
C LEU A 298 -5.42 -15.84 -3.98
N PRO A 299 -5.96 -14.61 -3.83
CA PRO A 299 -5.96 -13.91 -2.54
C PRO A 299 -6.77 -14.72 -1.52
N ASP A 300 -6.10 -15.26 -0.49
CA ASP A 300 -6.74 -15.99 0.61
C ASP A 300 -6.34 -15.31 1.92
N SER A 301 -7.32 -14.77 2.65
CA SER A 301 -7.08 -14.09 3.93
C SER A 301 -6.48 -14.99 5.01
N ARG A 302 -6.54 -16.32 4.82
CA ARG A 302 -5.96 -17.32 5.73
C ARG A 302 -4.51 -17.67 5.39
N ARG A 303 -4.01 -17.28 4.21
CA ARG A 303 -2.65 -17.56 3.75
C ARG A 303 -1.88 -16.26 3.58
N THR A 304 -0.82 -16.10 4.36
CA THR A 304 0.05 -14.95 4.25
C THR A 304 1.08 -15.18 3.13
N GLY A 305 0.93 -14.46 2.01
CA GLY A 305 1.94 -14.44 0.94
C GLY A 305 1.48 -15.04 -0.40
N PRO A 306 2.42 -15.34 -1.31
CA PRO A 306 2.12 -15.78 -2.66
C PRO A 306 1.47 -17.15 -2.66
N HIS A 307 0.37 -17.27 -3.38
CA HIS A 307 -0.37 -18.51 -3.55
C HIS A 307 -0.59 -18.79 -5.04
N PRO A 308 0.40 -19.42 -5.72
CA PRO A 308 0.29 -19.77 -7.13
C PRO A 308 -0.86 -20.75 -7.36
N VAL A 309 -1.70 -20.46 -8.35
CA VAL A 309 -2.83 -21.30 -8.76
C VAL A 309 -2.90 -21.42 -10.28
N ALA A 310 -3.67 -22.39 -10.76
CA ALA A 310 -3.93 -22.53 -12.19
C ALA A 310 -4.71 -21.31 -12.74
N PRO A 311 -4.53 -20.96 -14.03
CA PRO A 311 -5.36 -19.96 -14.68
C PRO A 311 -6.85 -20.31 -14.54
N GLN A 312 -7.71 -19.29 -14.51
CA GLN A 312 -9.18 -19.44 -14.39
C GLN A 312 -9.69 -20.04 -13.07
N THR A 313 -8.82 -20.27 -12.08
CA THR A 313 -9.25 -20.58 -10.71
C THR A 313 -10.20 -19.46 -10.23
N PRO A 314 -11.40 -19.76 -9.72
CA PRO A 314 -12.34 -18.74 -9.29
C PRO A 314 -11.74 -17.77 -8.26
N GLY A 315 -11.83 -16.47 -8.52
CA GLY A 315 -11.25 -15.43 -7.67
C GLY A 315 -9.74 -15.20 -7.84
N ALA A 316 -9.07 -15.96 -8.71
CA ALA A 316 -7.67 -15.75 -8.99
C ALA A 316 -7.45 -14.49 -9.85
N VAL A 317 -6.33 -13.83 -9.58
CA VAL A 317 -5.87 -12.63 -10.26
C VAL A 317 -4.50 -12.89 -10.88
N PRO A 318 -4.22 -12.34 -12.07
CA PRO A 318 -2.93 -12.53 -12.71
C PRO A 318 -1.84 -11.81 -11.90
N ILE A 319 -0.63 -12.37 -11.93
CA ILE A 319 0.55 -11.73 -11.36
C ILE A 319 1.28 -10.97 -12.44
N VAL A 320 1.57 -9.71 -12.15
CA VAL A 320 2.21 -8.80 -13.08
C VAL A 320 3.43 -8.15 -12.44
N ARG A 321 4.25 -7.59 -13.31
CA ARG A 321 5.28 -6.59 -13.00
C ARG A 321 4.99 -5.34 -13.80
N LEU A 322 5.61 -4.22 -13.45
CA LEU A 322 5.61 -3.08 -14.35
C LEU A 322 6.30 -3.47 -15.66
N ALA A 323 5.63 -3.18 -16.78
CA ALA A 323 6.23 -3.26 -18.09
C ALA A 323 7.37 -2.22 -18.22
N ALA A 324 8.22 -2.39 -19.21
CA ALA A 324 9.20 -1.36 -19.58
C ALA A 324 8.48 -0.18 -20.27
N TRP A 325 7.73 0.60 -19.49
CA TRP A 325 6.94 1.72 -19.99
C TRP A 325 7.81 2.91 -20.38
N ALA A 326 8.96 3.07 -19.70
CA ALA A 326 9.94 4.11 -19.98
C ALA A 326 10.82 3.70 -21.17
N ASN A 327 10.86 4.56 -22.18
CA ASN A 327 11.78 4.49 -23.30
C ASN A 327 13.09 5.21 -22.94
N PRO A 328 14.21 4.48 -22.76
CA PRO A 328 15.50 5.06 -22.40
C PRO A 328 16.17 5.84 -23.56
N THR A 329 15.65 5.74 -24.79
CA THR A 329 16.19 6.50 -25.94
C THR A 329 15.67 7.93 -25.99
N LEU A 330 14.63 8.25 -25.22
CA LEU A 330 14.11 9.61 -25.12
C LEU A 330 14.93 10.41 -24.09
N PRO A 331 14.96 11.76 -24.22
CA PRO A 331 15.52 12.60 -23.16
C PRO A 331 14.90 12.26 -21.82
N ARG A 332 15.71 12.23 -20.76
CA ARG A 332 15.23 11.91 -19.41
C ARG A 332 14.19 12.92 -18.90
N THR A 333 14.14 14.11 -19.48
CA THR A 333 13.15 15.15 -19.20
C THR A 333 11.84 14.99 -19.97
N ALA A 334 11.76 14.08 -20.95
CA ALA A 334 10.53 13.85 -21.71
C ALA A 334 9.48 13.21 -20.79
N ALA A 335 8.26 13.74 -20.82
CA ALA A 335 7.11 13.07 -20.22
C ALA A 335 6.73 11.87 -21.09
N GLN A 336 6.58 10.72 -20.47
CA GLN A 336 6.25 9.44 -21.13
C GLN A 336 5.03 8.77 -20.50
N LEU A 337 4.67 9.20 -19.29
CA LEU A 337 3.56 8.69 -18.52
C LEU A 337 3.02 9.81 -17.62
N ILE A 338 1.70 9.91 -17.53
CA ILE A 338 1.00 10.67 -16.49
C ILE A 338 0.16 9.71 -15.65
N THR A 339 0.25 9.81 -14.32
CA THR A 339 -0.68 9.13 -13.41
C THR A 339 -1.38 10.16 -12.54
N VAL A 340 -2.66 9.96 -12.26
CA VAL A 340 -3.46 10.87 -11.43
C VAL A 340 -4.08 10.09 -10.28
N GLU A 341 -3.76 10.48 -9.06
CA GLU A 341 -4.32 9.90 -7.84
C GLU A 341 -5.40 10.80 -7.23
N ARG A 342 -6.20 10.20 -6.34
CA ARG A 342 -7.27 10.84 -5.54
C ARG A 342 -8.49 11.33 -6.33
N TYR A 343 -8.42 11.37 -7.67
CA TYR A 343 -9.57 11.62 -8.54
C TYR A 343 -10.73 10.66 -8.26
N TRP A 344 -10.49 9.34 -8.28
CA TRP A 344 -11.59 8.37 -8.25
C TRP A 344 -12.35 8.36 -6.92
N MET A 345 -11.65 8.63 -5.82
CA MET A 345 -12.28 8.77 -4.50
C MET A 345 -13.30 9.92 -4.52
N SER A 346 -12.90 11.06 -5.08
CA SER A 346 -13.79 12.19 -5.30
C SER A 346 -14.93 11.83 -6.25
N ALA A 347 -14.65 11.14 -7.36
CA ALA A 347 -15.66 10.69 -8.31
C ALA A 347 -16.73 9.78 -7.67
N GLU A 348 -16.29 8.79 -6.89
CA GLU A 348 -17.16 7.86 -6.17
C GLU A 348 -17.97 8.55 -5.06
N ALA A 349 -17.37 9.48 -4.32
CA ALA A 349 -18.09 10.22 -3.29
C ALA A 349 -19.22 11.05 -3.91
N VAL A 350 -18.95 11.77 -5.00
CA VAL A 350 -19.95 12.53 -5.75
C VAL A 350 -21.03 11.59 -6.30
N ARG A 351 -20.65 10.45 -6.89
CA ARG A 351 -21.60 9.43 -7.38
C ARG A 351 -22.52 8.89 -6.28
N LYS A 352 -22.02 8.79 -5.05
CA LYS A 352 -22.79 8.37 -3.85
C LYS A 352 -23.62 9.49 -3.22
N GLY A 353 -23.74 10.64 -3.89
CA GLY A 353 -24.60 11.74 -3.44
C GLY A 353 -23.94 12.70 -2.45
N LEU A 354 -22.59 12.80 -2.43
CA LEU A 354 -21.90 13.81 -1.64
C LEU A 354 -22.44 15.21 -1.98
N SER A 355 -23.04 15.89 -1.01
CA SER A 355 -23.63 17.20 -1.21
C SER A 355 -22.56 18.24 -1.58
N ARG A 356 -22.91 19.16 -2.47
CA ARG A 356 -22.04 20.25 -2.92
C ARG A 356 -22.06 21.41 -1.92
N THR A 357 -21.48 21.17 -0.74
CA THR A 357 -21.29 22.19 0.30
C THR A 357 -19.88 22.77 0.23
N GLU A 358 -19.61 23.90 0.91
CA GLU A 358 -18.26 24.49 0.98
C GLU A 358 -17.20 23.48 1.43
N ARG A 359 -17.55 22.63 2.41
CA ARG A 359 -16.65 21.59 2.94
C ARG A 359 -16.28 20.52 1.90
N ASN A 360 -17.22 20.17 1.04
CA ASN A 360 -17.08 19.07 0.07
C ASN A 360 -16.74 19.56 -1.36
N LEU A 361 -16.66 20.87 -1.54
CA LEU A 361 -16.37 21.50 -2.82
C LEU A 361 -15.02 21.06 -3.42
N PRO A 362 -13.94 20.84 -2.63
CA PRO A 362 -12.69 20.32 -3.17
C PRO A 362 -12.84 18.97 -3.87
N GLU A 363 -13.64 18.06 -3.32
CA GLU A 363 -13.90 16.74 -3.93
C GLU A 363 -14.67 16.88 -5.25
N HIS A 364 -15.71 17.71 -5.30
CA HIS A 364 -16.42 18.00 -6.55
C HIS A 364 -15.47 18.56 -7.62
N LEU A 365 -14.62 19.51 -7.24
CA LEU A 365 -13.66 20.11 -8.17
C LEU A 365 -12.57 19.15 -8.62
N ASN A 366 -12.06 18.27 -7.75
CA ASN A 366 -11.12 17.24 -8.16
C ASN A 366 -11.72 16.35 -9.26
N LYS A 367 -12.99 15.94 -9.10
CA LYS A 367 -13.71 15.18 -10.12
C LYS A 367 -13.90 15.99 -11.41
N ASP A 368 -14.48 17.18 -11.30
CA ASP A 368 -14.87 18.02 -12.44
C ASP A 368 -13.66 18.45 -13.28
N VAL A 369 -12.53 18.76 -12.64
CA VAL A 369 -11.28 19.10 -13.34
C VAL A 369 -10.79 17.92 -14.17
N ILE A 370 -10.73 16.71 -13.62
CA ILE A 370 -10.24 15.55 -14.37
C ILE A 370 -11.15 15.18 -15.53
N GLU A 371 -12.47 15.28 -15.35
CA GLU A 371 -13.42 14.96 -16.41
C GLU A 371 -13.48 16.01 -17.53
N ALA A 372 -13.19 17.29 -17.20
CA ALA A 372 -13.19 18.38 -18.17
C ALA A 372 -11.90 18.49 -19.01
N LEU A 373 -10.78 17.91 -18.56
CA LEU A 373 -9.53 17.92 -19.33
C LEU A 373 -9.65 17.01 -20.56
N ASP A 374 -9.19 17.47 -21.74
CA ASP A 374 -8.99 16.59 -22.90
C ASP A 374 -7.71 15.78 -22.73
N TRP A 375 -7.84 14.58 -22.15
CA TRP A 375 -6.71 13.71 -21.87
C TRP A 375 -6.04 13.18 -23.14
N LYS A 376 -6.79 13.06 -24.25
CA LYS A 376 -6.22 12.62 -25.52
C LYS A 376 -5.31 13.71 -26.09
N ALA A 377 -5.77 14.97 -26.10
CA ALA A 377 -4.95 16.11 -26.53
C ALA A 377 -3.73 16.32 -25.61
N ILE A 378 -3.90 16.15 -24.30
CA ILE A 378 -2.79 16.19 -23.33
C ILE A 378 -1.77 15.09 -23.62
N ALA A 379 -2.22 13.85 -23.82
CA ALA A 379 -1.35 12.73 -24.13
C ALA A 379 -0.58 12.96 -25.44
N GLN A 380 -1.25 13.41 -26.50
CA GLN A 380 -0.63 13.69 -27.80
C GLN A 380 0.39 14.82 -27.75
N ARG A 381 0.13 15.86 -26.96
CA ARG A 381 1.00 17.04 -26.87
C ARG A 381 2.18 16.83 -25.93
N LEU A 382 1.93 16.25 -24.76
CA LEU A 382 2.92 16.19 -23.68
C LEU A 382 3.70 14.87 -23.64
N LEU A 383 3.11 13.75 -24.04
CA LEU A 383 3.74 12.44 -23.92
C LEU A 383 4.53 12.03 -25.18
N ARG A 384 5.64 11.33 -24.99
CA ARG A 384 6.55 10.87 -26.04
C ARG A 384 6.77 9.36 -26.05
#